data_AF-M1MRV6-F1
#
_entry.id   AF-M1MRV6-F1
#
_cell.length_a   1.000
_cell.length_b   1.000
_cell.length_c   1.000
_cell.angle_alpha   90.00
_cell.angle_beta   90.00
_cell.angle_gamma   90.00
#
_symmetry.space_group_name_H-M   'P 1'
#
loop_
_entity.id
_entity.type
_entity.pdbx_description
1 polymer ?
#
loop_
_entity_poly.entity_id
_entity_poly.type
_entity_poly.pdbx_seq_one_letter_code
_entity_poly.pdbx_strand_id
1 'polypeptide(L)'
;MRYEEKIKIAKESGITIPEGILNKNIVGIYEFFKIKGNEEFCFYIGKSTDIVYRLLGSSSGHIYMYINNNFSKTVPLKIKEYRDDGYDIKVKIIEVDYSDNSFSKAAHRLALVELQEIVKYQEMGQCQFQVPEGVGTNEEKFWTENYKKE
;
A
#
# COMPACT_ATOMS: atom_id res chain seq x y z
N MET A 1 18.04 -9.37 9.66
CA MET A 1 17.89 -7.90 9.69
C MET A 1 16.76 -7.52 10.61
N ARG A 2 17.03 -6.63 11.56
CA ARG A 2 16.00 -6.02 12.43
C ARG A 2 15.21 -4.97 11.66
N TYR A 3 14.08 -4.50 12.20
CA TYR A 3 13.24 -3.54 11.49
C TYR A 3 13.93 -2.18 11.29
N GLU A 4 14.72 -1.72 12.26
CA GLU A 4 15.47 -0.47 12.19
C GLU A 4 16.51 -0.50 11.05
N GLU A 5 17.20 -1.62 10.88
CA GLU A 5 18.14 -1.83 9.78
C GLU A 5 17.43 -1.77 8.43
N LYS A 6 16.25 -2.40 8.32
CA LYS A 6 15.45 -2.39 7.09
C LYS A 6 14.95 -0.98 6.75
N ILE A 7 14.54 -0.19 7.75
CA ILE A 7 14.13 1.22 7.55
C ILE A 7 15.32 2.05 7.07
N LYS A 8 16.51 1.85 7.66
CA LYS A 8 17.73 2.54 7.21
C LYS A 8 18.07 2.23 5.76
N ILE A 9 18.09 0.95 5.39
CA ILE A 9 18.37 0.51 4.00
C ILE A 9 17.30 1.05 3.03
N ALA A 10 16.02 1.02 3.44
CA ALA A 10 14.93 1.58 2.64
C ALA A 10 15.14 3.08 2.37
N LYS A 11 15.51 3.86 3.41
CA LYS A 11 15.81 5.29 3.30
C LYS A 11 16.98 5.55 2.36
N GLU A 12 18.07 4.80 2.48
CA GLU A 12 19.23 4.87 1.59
C GLU A 12 18.88 4.50 0.14
N SER A 13 17.84 3.68 -0.05
CA SER A 13 17.30 3.29 -1.35
C SER A 13 16.24 4.28 -1.89
N GLY A 14 16.01 5.41 -1.22
CA GLY A 14 15.02 6.43 -1.61
C GLY A 14 13.57 6.08 -1.27
N ILE A 15 13.36 5.28 -0.22
CA ILE A 15 12.04 4.94 0.31
C ILE A 15 11.91 5.52 1.72
N THR A 16 10.99 6.46 1.90
CA THR A 16 10.70 7.08 3.19
C THR A 16 9.52 6.39 3.86
N ILE A 17 9.73 5.87 5.07
CA ILE A 17 8.72 5.28 5.95
C ILE A 17 8.49 6.26 7.12
N PRO A 18 7.26 6.44 7.63
CA PRO A 18 7.00 7.33 8.75
C PRO A 18 7.82 6.98 9.98
N GLU A 19 8.31 8.02 10.66
CA GLU A 19 9.01 7.86 11.94
C GLU A 19 8.04 7.35 13.02
N GLY A 20 8.59 6.63 14.01
CA GLY A 20 7.78 6.08 15.11
C GLY A 20 6.86 4.92 14.72
N ILE A 21 6.91 4.43 13.48
CA ILE A 21 6.10 3.28 13.02
C ILE A 21 6.33 2.01 13.86
N LEU A 22 7.49 1.88 14.50
CA LEU A 22 7.85 0.74 15.35
C LEU A 22 7.34 0.85 16.80
N ASN A 23 6.77 1.99 17.20
CA ASN A 23 6.47 2.27 18.60
C ASN A 23 5.17 1.59 19.10
N LYS A 24 4.35 1.07 18.19
CA LYS A 24 3.07 0.41 18.53
C LYS A 24 2.64 -0.55 17.42
N ASN A 25 1.71 -1.44 17.77
CA ASN A 25 0.99 -2.24 16.78
C ASN A 25 -0.04 -1.35 16.09
N ILE A 26 0.18 -1.06 14.82
CA ILE A 26 -0.70 -0.20 14.03
C ILE A 26 -1.61 -1.06 13.17
N VAL A 27 -2.91 -0.92 13.41
CA VAL A 27 -3.96 -1.38 12.50
C VAL A 27 -4.42 -0.20 11.66
N GLY A 28 -4.49 -0.38 10.34
CA GLY A 28 -4.93 0.70 9.47
C GLY A 28 -4.51 0.52 8.03
N ILE A 29 -4.41 1.66 7.34
CA ILE A 29 -4.11 1.76 5.92
C ILE A 29 -2.67 2.23 5.73
N TYR A 30 -1.97 1.61 4.79
CA TYR A 30 -0.67 2.06 4.29
C TYR A 30 -0.80 2.46 2.83
N GLU A 31 -0.29 3.64 2.52
CA GLU A 31 -0.39 4.26 1.20
C GLU A 31 1.01 4.48 0.65
N PHE A 32 1.25 4.08 -0.59
CA PHE A 32 2.50 4.29 -1.29
C PHE A 32 2.37 5.38 -2.35
N PHE A 33 3.30 6.32 -2.29
CA PHE A 33 3.41 7.44 -3.21
C PHE A 33 4.74 7.40 -3.94
N LYS A 34 4.74 7.79 -5.21
CA LYS A 34 5.93 8.16 -5.96
C LYS A 34 6.08 9.68 -5.98
N ILE A 35 7.30 10.17 -5.86
CA ILE A 35 7.61 11.60 -5.71
C ILE A 35 8.69 12.00 -6.69
N LYS A 36 8.49 13.11 -7.41
CA LYS A 36 9.52 13.72 -8.25
C LYS A 36 9.35 15.24 -8.22
N GLY A 37 10.33 15.95 -7.66
CA GLY A 37 10.20 17.37 -7.39
C GLY A 37 9.03 17.65 -6.45
N ASN A 38 8.06 18.46 -6.90
CA ASN A 38 6.87 18.81 -6.13
C ASN A 38 5.66 17.91 -6.41
N GLU A 39 5.79 16.93 -7.31
CA GLU A 39 4.69 16.04 -7.66
C GLU A 39 4.68 14.80 -6.76
N GLU A 40 3.52 14.47 -6.21
CA GLU A 40 3.28 13.30 -5.37
C GLU A 40 2.06 12.53 -5.90
N PHE A 41 2.24 11.26 -6.25
CA PHE A 41 1.17 10.42 -6.82
C PHE A 41 1.01 9.11 -6.04
N CYS A 42 -0.19 8.83 -5.54
CA CYS A 42 -0.62 7.53 -5.03
C CYS A 42 -0.49 6.50 -6.13
N PHE A 43 0.20 5.40 -5.82
CA PHE A 43 0.20 4.25 -6.71
C PHE A 43 -0.33 2.98 -6.05
N TYR A 44 -0.34 2.87 -4.72
CA TYR A 44 -0.93 1.70 -4.07
C TYR A 44 -1.46 2.04 -2.69
N ILE A 45 -2.57 1.43 -2.30
CA ILE A 45 -3.16 1.53 -0.97
C ILE A 45 -3.44 0.12 -0.46
N GLY A 46 -3.13 -0.17 0.79
CA GLY A 46 -3.50 -1.44 1.39
C GLY A 46 -3.86 -1.32 2.85
N LYS A 47 -4.64 -2.27 3.36
CA LYS A 47 -4.93 -2.42 4.79
C LYS A 47 -4.09 -3.48 5.46
N SER A 48 -3.87 -3.34 6.77
CA SER A 48 -3.32 -4.42 7.60
C SER A 48 -3.70 -4.25 9.08
N THR A 49 -3.80 -5.38 9.78
CA THR A 49 -3.84 -5.44 11.25
C THR A 49 -2.45 -5.38 11.88
N ASP A 50 -1.39 -5.47 11.08
CA ASP A 50 0.00 -5.27 11.50
C ASP A 50 0.77 -4.61 10.34
N ILE A 51 0.70 -3.28 10.28
CA ILE A 51 1.35 -2.50 9.22
C ILE A 51 2.88 -2.68 9.23
N VAL A 52 3.49 -2.78 10.42
CA VAL A 52 4.95 -2.94 10.53
C VAL A 52 5.38 -4.24 9.86
N TYR A 53 4.71 -5.35 10.20
CA TYR A 53 4.97 -6.62 9.55
C TYR A 53 4.62 -6.59 8.07
N ARG A 54 3.53 -5.92 7.67
CA ARG A 54 3.14 -5.82 6.26
C ARG A 54 4.14 -5.06 5.39
N LEU A 55 4.87 -4.11 5.96
CA LEU A 55 5.92 -3.36 5.25
C LEU A 55 7.29 -4.07 5.37
N LEU A 56 7.65 -4.56 6.55
CA LEU A 56 9.02 -4.94 6.90
C LEU A 56 9.18 -6.42 7.25
N GLY A 57 8.12 -7.23 7.30
CA GLY A 57 8.15 -8.64 7.65
C GLY A 57 9.03 -9.46 6.71
N SER A 58 9.87 -10.34 7.27
CA SER A 58 10.88 -11.09 6.50
C SER A 58 10.31 -12.16 5.54
N SER A 59 9.02 -12.45 5.60
CA SER A 59 8.37 -13.45 4.74
C SER A 59 7.75 -12.83 3.48
N SER A 60 7.18 -11.63 3.60
CA SER A 60 6.28 -11.06 2.59
C SER A 60 6.05 -9.55 2.74
N GLY A 61 6.86 -8.87 3.57
CA GLY A 61 6.75 -7.42 3.75
C GLY A 61 7.15 -6.68 2.48
N HIS A 62 6.33 -5.75 2.00
CA HIS A 62 6.54 -5.10 0.69
C HIS A 62 7.92 -4.46 0.53
N ILE A 63 8.36 -3.71 1.55
CA ILE A 63 9.66 -3.02 1.52
C ILE A 63 10.79 -4.03 1.72
N TYR A 64 10.59 -5.02 2.61
CA TYR A 64 11.56 -6.09 2.79
C TYR A 64 11.81 -6.87 1.49
N MET A 65 10.75 -7.19 0.73
CA MET A 65 10.87 -7.86 -0.55
C MET A 65 11.67 -7.02 -1.54
N TYR A 66 11.36 -5.71 -1.65
CA TYR A 66 12.09 -4.79 -2.52
C TYR A 66 13.59 -4.73 -2.19
N ILE A 67 13.98 -4.50 -0.92
CA ILE A 67 15.40 -4.37 -0.54
C ILE A 67 16.19 -5.67 -0.71
N ASN A 68 15.52 -6.82 -0.87
CA ASN A 68 16.15 -8.11 -1.16
C ASN A 68 15.99 -8.51 -2.65
N ASN A 69 15.71 -7.55 -3.53
CA ASN A 69 15.53 -7.76 -4.98
C ASN A 69 14.44 -8.79 -5.35
N ASN A 70 13.41 -8.92 -4.51
CA ASN A 70 12.27 -9.79 -4.77
C ASN A 70 11.08 -8.98 -5.31
N PHE A 71 10.88 -9.05 -6.63
CA PHE A 71 9.83 -8.32 -7.35
C PHE A 71 8.65 -9.21 -7.76
N SER A 72 8.46 -10.35 -7.09
CA SER A 72 7.38 -11.31 -7.40
C SER A 72 5.97 -10.81 -7.06
N LYS A 73 5.85 -9.63 -6.44
CA LYS A 73 4.59 -9.00 -6.04
C LYS A 73 4.51 -7.59 -6.60
N THR A 74 3.27 -7.14 -6.83
CA THR A 74 2.97 -5.85 -7.48
C THR A 74 3.64 -4.66 -6.80
N VAL A 75 3.58 -4.56 -5.46
CA VAL A 75 4.13 -3.40 -4.75
C VAL A 75 5.66 -3.32 -4.86
N PRO A 76 6.46 -4.37 -4.53
CA PRO A 76 7.90 -4.35 -4.78
C PRO A 76 8.28 -4.07 -6.24
N LEU A 77 7.53 -4.62 -7.20
CA LEU A 77 7.76 -4.37 -8.63
C LEU A 77 7.53 -2.88 -8.98
N LYS A 78 6.43 -2.29 -8.54
CA LYS A 78 6.11 -0.87 -8.77
C LYS A 78 7.12 0.06 -8.10
N ILE A 79 7.59 -0.28 -6.89
CA ILE A 79 8.70 0.44 -6.24
C ILE A 79 9.93 0.43 -7.16
N LYS A 80 10.33 -0.73 -7.68
CA LYS A 80 11.46 -0.83 -8.61
C LYS A 80 11.27 0.03 -9.86
N GLU A 81 10.14 -0.11 -10.55
CA GLU A 81 9.84 0.66 -11.77
C GLU A 81 9.98 2.18 -11.52
N TYR A 82 9.38 2.69 -10.44
CA TYR A 82 9.44 4.12 -10.14
C TYR A 82 10.83 4.57 -9.66
N ARG A 83 11.58 3.73 -8.94
CA ARG A 83 12.97 4.05 -8.57
C ARG A 83 13.88 4.11 -9.81
N ASP A 84 13.71 3.18 -10.76
CA ASP A 84 14.44 3.20 -12.03
C ASP A 84 14.11 4.45 -12.87
N ASP A 85 12.87 4.94 -12.79
CA ASP A 85 12.41 6.20 -13.43
C ASP A 85 12.82 7.49 -12.67
N GLY A 86 13.58 7.33 -11.57
CA GLY A 86 14.11 8.44 -10.76
C GLY A 86 13.11 9.11 -9.83
N TYR A 87 12.05 8.41 -9.41
CA TYR A 87 11.11 8.88 -8.38
C TYR A 87 11.54 8.37 -7.00
N ASP A 88 11.41 9.19 -5.95
CA ASP A 88 11.43 8.72 -4.57
C ASP A 88 10.11 8.07 -4.18
N ILE A 89 10.14 7.16 -3.20
CA ILE A 89 8.94 6.52 -2.66
C ILE A 89 8.68 7.03 -1.25
N LYS A 90 7.41 7.30 -0.95
CA LYS A 90 6.97 7.69 0.40
C LYS A 90 5.80 6.82 0.81
N VAL A 91 5.85 6.35 2.05
CA VAL A 91 4.76 5.65 2.70
C VAL A 91 4.04 6.61 3.64
N LYS A 92 2.70 6.62 3.60
CA LYS A 92 1.86 7.27 4.62
C LYS A 92 0.98 6.23 5.29
N ILE A 93 0.62 6.49 6.55
CA ILE A 93 -0.20 5.58 7.36
C ILE A 93 -1.44 6.33 7.86
N ILE A 94 -2.60 5.69 7.77
CA ILE A 94 -3.85 6.12 8.37
C ILE A 94 -4.24 5.06 9.40
N GLU A 95 -4.24 5.43 10.67
CA GLU A 95 -4.64 4.52 11.74
C GLU A 95 -6.16 4.36 11.78
N VAL A 96 -6.62 3.13 12.02
CA VAL A 96 -8.04 2.82 12.14
C VAL A 96 -8.28 2.25 13.53
N ASP A 97 -9.27 2.80 14.23
CA ASP A 97 -9.72 2.21 15.50
C ASP A 97 -10.28 0.81 15.25
N TYR A 98 -9.53 -0.20 15.67
CA TYR A 98 -9.88 -1.59 15.52
C TYR A 98 -10.55 -2.18 16.78
N SER A 99 -10.77 -1.36 17.81
CA SER A 99 -11.47 -1.76 19.02
C SER A 99 -12.96 -1.97 18.72
N ASP A 100 -13.48 -3.14 19.07
CA ASP A 100 -14.91 -3.44 18.95
C ASP A 100 -15.28 -4.65 19.81
N ASN A 101 -16.58 -4.86 20.04
CA ASN A 101 -17.09 -6.09 20.64
C ASN A 101 -17.38 -7.18 19.60
N SER A 102 -17.31 -6.87 18.31
CA SER A 102 -17.49 -7.80 17.20
C SER A 102 -16.33 -7.71 16.22
N PHE A 103 -15.62 -8.84 16.02
CA PHE A 103 -14.57 -8.94 15.01
C PHE A 103 -15.05 -8.52 13.61
N SER A 104 -16.25 -8.95 13.22
CA SER A 104 -16.81 -8.61 11.91
C SER A 104 -16.95 -7.10 11.75
N LYS A 105 -17.42 -6.38 12.77
CA LYS A 105 -17.54 -4.92 12.71
C LYS A 105 -16.18 -4.23 12.58
N ALA A 106 -15.20 -4.63 13.37
CA ALA A 106 -13.83 -4.09 13.29
C ALA A 106 -13.21 -4.33 11.91
N ALA A 107 -13.35 -5.54 11.37
CA ALA A 107 -12.84 -5.91 10.05
C ALA A 107 -13.50 -5.10 8.93
N HIS A 108 -14.84 -4.94 8.95
CA HIS A 108 -15.55 -4.12 7.96
C HIS A 108 -15.19 -2.63 8.06
N ARG A 109 -14.97 -2.10 9.27
CA ARG A 109 -14.49 -0.72 9.45
C ARG A 109 -13.14 -0.52 8.76
N LEU A 110 -12.19 -1.43 8.98
CA LEU A 110 -10.88 -1.38 8.33
C LEU A 110 -11.00 -1.46 6.80
N ALA A 111 -11.82 -2.38 6.28
CA ALA A 111 -12.05 -2.52 4.84
C ALA A 111 -12.73 -1.28 4.23
N LEU A 112 -13.69 -0.68 4.95
CA LEU A 112 -14.37 0.52 4.48
C LEU A 112 -13.40 1.70 4.32
N VAL A 113 -12.52 1.92 5.29
CA VAL A 113 -11.53 3.02 5.21
C VAL A 113 -10.56 2.80 4.04
N GLU A 114 -10.12 1.56 3.80
CA GLU A 114 -9.28 1.24 2.64
C GLU A 114 -9.96 1.60 1.32
N LEU A 115 -11.22 1.14 1.14
CA LEU A 115 -11.98 1.38 -0.08
C LEU A 115 -12.26 2.88 -0.29
N GLN A 116 -12.55 3.61 0.79
CA GLN A 116 -12.74 5.07 0.72
C GLN A 116 -11.50 5.80 0.22
N GLU A 117 -10.31 5.46 0.73
CA GLU A 117 -9.07 6.07 0.24
C GLU A 117 -8.74 5.64 -1.20
N ILE A 118 -8.95 4.37 -1.57
CA ILE A 118 -8.77 3.91 -2.96
C ILE A 118 -9.64 4.72 -3.92
N VAL A 119 -10.93 4.84 -3.64
CA VAL A 119 -11.89 5.57 -4.49
C VAL A 119 -11.46 7.02 -4.63
N LYS A 120 -11.13 7.69 -3.52
CA LYS A 120 -10.66 9.07 -3.50
C LYS A 120 -9.46 9.30 -4.43
N TYR A 121 -8.43 8.45 -4.36
CA TYR A 121 -7.27 8.59 -5.26
C TYR A 121 -7.58 8.16 -6.69
N GLN A 122 -8.49 7.21 -6.91
CA GLN A 122 -8.92 6.79 -8.24
C GLN A 122 -9.71 7.88 -8.97
N GLU A 123 -10.54 8.65 -8.26
CA GLU A 123 -11.21 9.84 -8.81
C GLU A 123 -10.22 10.92 -9.28
N MET A 124 -9.00 10.94 -8.73
CA MET A 124 -7.90 11.82 -9.14
C MET A 124 -7.03 11.21 -10.25
N GLY A 125 -7.40 10.06 -10.83
CA GLY A 125 -6.61 9.36 -11.84
C GLY A 125 -5.38 8.63 -11.27
N GLN A 126 -5.33 8.40 -9.96
CA GLN A 126 -4.22 7.72 -9.27
C GLN A 126 -4.64 6.31 -8.83
N CYS A 127 -3.69 5.47 -8.41
CA CYS A 127 -4.02 4.12 -7.90
C CYS A 127 -4.88 3.25 -8.87
N GLN A 128 -4.77 3.49 -10.19
CA GLN A 128 -5.67 2.98 -11.24
C GLN A 128 -5.57 1.48 -11.53
N PHE A 129 -4.41 0.87 -11.25
CA PHE A 129 -4.23 -0.56 -11.49
C PHE A 129 -4.80 -1.44 -10.37
N GLN A 130 -5.26 -0.83 -9.27
CA GLN A 130 -5.72 -1.54 -8.10
C GLN A 130 -7.21 -1.90 -8.23
N VAL A 131 -7.51 -3.18 -8.00
CA VAL A 131 -8.88 -3.71 -7.89
C VAL A 131 -9.16 -4.12 -6.44
N PRO A 132 -10.41 -4.02 -5.97
CA PRO A 132 -10.78 -4.45 -4.63
C PRO A 132 -10.61 -5.97 -4.45
N GLU A 133 -10.39 -6.41 -3.22
CA GLU A 133 -10.31 -7.83 -2.89
C GLU A 133 -11.61 -8.56 -3.29
N GLY A 134 -11.46 -9.76 -3.87
CA GLY A 134 -12.60 -10.57 -4.30
C GLY A 134 -13.15 -10.24 -5.69
N VAL A 135 -12.56 -9.27 -6.39
CA VAL A 135 -12.88 -8.96 -7.79
C VAL A 135 -11.81 -9.56 -8.70
N GLY A 136 -12.25 -10.22 -9.78
CA GLY A 136 -11.36 -10.84 -10.75
C GLY A 136 -11.88 -10.73 -12.19
N THR A 137 -11.45 -11.68 -13.01
CA THR A 137 -11.64 -11.65 -14.47
C THR A 137 -13.11 -11.73 -14.88
N ASN A 138 -13.96 -12.41 -14.10
CA ASN A 138 -15.38 -12.53 -14.41
C ASN A 138 -16.10 -11.19 -14.24
N GLU A 139 -15.82 -10.49 -13.15
CA GLU A 139 -16.37 -9.17 -12.86
C GLU A 139 -15.85 -8.14 -13.86
N GLU A 140 -14.56 -8.18 -14.19
CA GLU A 140 -13.96 -7.31 -15.21
C GLU A 140 -14.60 -7.51 -16.58
N LYS A 141 -14.83 -8.77 -16.99
CA LYS A 141 -15.52 -9.09 -18.24
C LYS A 141 -16.95 -8.56 -18.24
N PHE A 142 -17.71 -8.81 -17.18
CA PHE A 142 -19.08 -8.31 -17.05
C PHE A 142 -19.14 -6.78 -17.12
N TRP A 143 -18.22 -6.08 -16.43
CA TRP A 143 -18.11 -4.63 -16.52
C TRP A 143 -17.77 -4.16 -17.94
N THR A 144 -16.81 -4.81 -18.60
CA THR A 144 -16.38 -4.45 -19.95
C THR A 144 -17.53 -4.55 -20.95
N GLU A 145 -18.34 -5.60 -20.87
CA GLU A 145 -19.46 -5.85 -21.78
C GLU A 145 -20.67 -4.93 -21.53
N ASN A 146 -20.87 -4.44 -20.31
CA ASN A 146 -22.13 -3.79 -19.91
C ASN A 146 -21.99 -2.33 -19.44
N TYR A 147 -20.81 -1.89 -18.99
CA TYR A 147 -20.65 -0.61 -18.28
C TYR A 147 -19.45 0.23 -18.72
N LYS A 148 -18.50 -0.33 -19.48
CA LYS A 148 -17.35 0.43 -19.97
C LYS A 148 -17.82 1.57 -20.88
N LYS A 149 -17.32 2.79 -20.61
CA LYS A 149 -17.57 3.98 -21.42
C LYS A 149 -16.32 4.30 -22.24
N GLU A 150 -16.52 4.74 -23.48
CA GLU A 150 -15.47 5.22 -24.40
C GLU A 150 -15.11 6.69 -24.14
#